data_AF-A0A2V6HZ41-F1
#
_entry.id   AF-A0A2V6HZ41-F1
#
_cell.length_a   1.000
_cell.length_b   1.000
_cell.length_c   1.000
_cell.angle_alpha   90.00
_cell.angle_beta   90.00
_cell.angle_gamma   90.00
#
_symmetry.space_group_name_H-M   'P 1'
#
loop_
_entity.id
_entity.type
_entity.pdbx_description
1 polymer ?
#
loop_
_entity_poly.entity_id
_entity_poly.type
_entity_poly.pdbx_seq_one_letter_code
_entity_poly.pdbx_strand_id
1 'polypeptide(L)'
;MKMPSPNSKLISGAAIMLALWAIFLLSALVISWALDIDSRLSLSGEGARMLKAEAVACSGAEVALHPAVTPGSPNLSRQLDNGASYEARLSGEGGRLNLNWLVAGEDPERLEILRRFLEIKEIDLH
;
A
#
# COMPACT_ATOMS: atom_id res chain seq x y z
N MET A 1 -29.40 74.34 1.50
CA MET A 1 -28.68 73.27 2.23
C MET A 1 -27.77 72.55 1.24
N LYS A 2 -26.45 72.66 1.39
CA LYS A 2 -25.45 72.08 0.46
C LYS A 2 -24.74 70.95 1.21
N MET A 3 -24.98 69.70 0.79
CA MET A 3 -24.35 68.53 1.42
C MET A 3 -22.85 68.47 1.09
N PRO A 4 -21.99 68.09 2.05
CA PRO A 4 -20.56 67.94 1.82
C PRO A 4 -20.31 66.77 0.86
N SER A 5 -19.58 67.03 -0.22
CA SER A 5 -19.17 66.01 -1.19
C SER A 5 -18.15 65.07 -0.55
N PRO A 6 -18.32 63.74 -0.65
CA PRO A 6 -17.37 62.79 -0.09
C PRO A 6 -16.01 62.91 -0.78
N ASN A 7 -14.96 62.89 0.04
CA ASN A 7 -13.58 63.09 -0.38
C ASN A 7 -13.10 61.87 -1.21
N SER A 8 -13.06 62.02 -2.53
CA SER A 8 -12.83 60.95 -3.51
C SER A 8 -11.49 60.21 -3.34
N LYS A 9 -10.50 60.83 -2.69
CA LYS A 9 -9.19 60.23 -2.41
C LYS A 9 -9.26 59.07 -1.40
N LEU A 10 -10.12 59.16 -0.39
CA LEU A 10 -10.29 58.08 0.61
C LEU A 10 -11.03 56.87 0.02
N ILE A 11 -12.00 57.12 -0.87
CA ILE A 11 -12.75 56.07 -1.59
C ILE A 11 -11.81 55.32 -2.55
N SER A 12 -10.89 56.04 -3.22
CA SER A 12 -9.90 55.44 -4.12
C SER A 12 -8.89 54.55 -3.37
N GLY A 13 -8.40 54.99 -2.20
CA GLY A 13 -7.49 54.19 -1.37
C GLY A 13 -8.15 52.91 -0.84
N ALA A 14 -9.41 52.99 -0.40
CA ALA A 14 -10.18 51.82 0.05
C ALA A 14 -10.44 50.82 -1.08
N ALA A 15 -10.70 51.28 -2.30
CA ALA A 15 -10.89 50.42 -3.47
C ALA A 15 -9.60 49.66 -3.83
N ILE A 16 -8.43 50.31 -3.77
CA ILE A 16 -7.13 49.65 -4.00
C ILE A 16 -6.86 48.60 -2.91
N MET A 17 -7.17 48.92 -1.65
CA MET A 17 -7.00 47.97 -0.55
C MET A 17 -7.88 46.72 -0.72
N LEU A 18 -9.14 46.91 -1.14
CA LEU A 18 -10.06 45.82 -1.44
C LEU A 18 -9.58 44.97 -2.62
N ALA A 19 -9.06 45.59 -3.68
CA ALA A 19 -8.52 44.85 -4.82
C ALA A 19 -7.30 44.00 -4.42
N LEU A 20 -6.39 44.54 -3.61
CA LEU A 20 -5.24 43.80 -3.09
C LEU A 20 -5.66 42.62 -2.20
N TRP A 21 -6.66 42.83 -1.35
CA TRP A 21 -7.24 41.75 -0.54
C TRP A 21 -7.91 40.68 -1.38
N ALA A 22 -8.66 41.07 -2.40
CA ALA A 22 -9.31 40.13 -3.31
C ALA A 22 -8.27 39.27 -4.06
N ILE A 23 -7.20 39.88 -4.57
CA ILE A 23 -6.12 39.15 -5.24
C ILE A 23 -5.40 38.20 -4.28
N PHE A 24 -5.14 38.65 -3.04
CA PHE A 24 -4.51 37.81 -2.03
C PHE A 24 -5.34 36.57 -1.68
N LEU A 25 -6.64 36.77 -1.41
CA LEU A 25 -7.56 35.66 -1.11
C LEU A 25 -7.74 34.72 -2.31
N LEU A 26 -7.79 35.27 -3.52
CA LEU A 26 -7.86 34.48 -4.74
C LEU A 26 -6.60 33.62 -4.92
N SER A 27 -5.41 34.19 -4.68
CA SER A 27 -4.15 33.45 -4.72
C SER A 27 -4.12 32.32 -3.69
N ALA A 28 -4.51 32.60 -2.44
CA ALA A 28 -4.60 31.59 -1.38
C ALA A 28 -5.58 30.46 -1.73
N LEU A 29 -6.73 30.78 -2.34
CA LEU A 29 -7.71 29.79 -2.79
C LEU A 29 -7.14 28.89 -3.90
N VAL A 30 -6.46 29.48 -4.89
CA VAL A 30 -5.82 28.72 -5.98
C VAL A 30 -4.73 27.80 -5.45
N ILE A 31 -3.89 28.27 -4.52
CA ILE A 31 -2.85 27.45 -3.88
C ILE A 31 -3.49 26.31 -3.06
N SER A 32 -4.55 26.61 -2.28
CA SER A 32 -5.27 25.58 -1.52
C SER A 32 -5.92 24.54 -2.43
N TRP A 33 -6.45 24.94 -3.58
CA TRP A 33 -7.04 24.02 -4.55
C TRP A 33 -5.97 23.16 -5.24
N ALA A 34 -4.81 23.74 -5.57
CA ALA A 34 -3.67 23.00 -6.11
C ALA A 34 -3.16 21.93 -5.13
N LEU A 35 -3.05 22.25 -3.84
CA LEU A 35 -2.64 21.32 -2.79
C LEU A 35 -3.71 20.24 -2.48
N ASP A 36 -5.00 20.59 -2.57
CA ASP A 36 -6.10 19.62 -2.39
C ASP A 36 -6.14 18.59 -3.53
N ILE A 37 -5.88 19.02 -4.78
CA ILE A 37 -5.78 18.11 -5.93
C ILE A 37 -4.61 17.13 -5.76
N ASP A 38 -3.45 17.60 -5.34
CA ASP A 38 -2.26 16.77 -5.13
C ASP A 38 -2.48 15.72 -4.01
N SER A 39 -3.18 16.13 -2.93
CA SER A 39 -3.55 15.24 -1.82
C SER A 39 -4.54 14.16 -2.25
N ARG A 40 -5.54 14.50 -3.08
CA ARG A 40 -6.52 13.53 -3.60
C ARG A 40 -5.93 12.56 -4.60
N LEU A 41 -4.99 13.01 -5.42
CA LEU A 41 -4.25 12.14 -6.36
C LEU A 41 -3.32 11.19 -5.60
N SER A 42 -2.66 11.66 -4.55
CA SER A 42 -1.79 10.83 -3.70
C SER A 42 -2.57 9.75 -2.93
N LEU A 43 -3.73 10.08 -2.37
CA LEU A 43 -4.60 9.12 -1.66
C LEU A 43 -5.31 8.13 -2.60
N SER A 44 -5.72 8.57 -3.80
CA SER A 44 -6.29 7.66 -4.82
C SER A 44 -5.21 6.74 -5.43
N GLY A 45 -3.96 7.18 -5.42
CA GLY A 45 -2.80 6.39 -5.82
C GLY A 45 -2.52 5.19 -4.91
N GLU A 46 -2.69 5.33 -3.60
CA GLU A 46 -2.35 4.26 -2.63
C GLU A 46 -3.30 3.06 -2.71
N GLY A 47 -4.61 3.29 -2.73
CA GLY A 47 -5.60 2.22 -2.92
C GLY A 47 -5.48 1.55 -4.29
N ALA A 48 -5.20 2.33 -5.33
CA ALA A 48 -4.95 1.78 -6.67
C ALA A 48 -3.66 0.94 -6.73
N ARG A 49 -2.63 1.27 -5.93
CA ARG A 49 -1.39 0.49 -5.85
C ARG A 49 -1.59 -0.82 -5.12
N MET A 50 -2.39 -0.84 -4.05
CA MET A 50 -2.69 -2.07 -3.32
C MET A 50 -3.50 -3.05 -4.19
N LEU A 51 -4.54 -2.57 -4.88
CA LEU A 51 -5.31 -3.40 -5.83
C LEU A 51 -4.44 -3.92 -6.98
N LYS A 52 -3.52 -3.10 -7.50
CA LYS A 52 -2.55 -3.54 -8.52
C LYS A 52 -1.60 -4.60 -7.96
N ALA A 53 -1.06 -4.42 -6.76
CA ALA A 53 -0.17 -5.38 -6.13
C ALA A 53 -0.88 -6.73 -5.90
N GLU A 54 -2.14 -6.69 -5.47
CA GLU A 54 -2.97 -7.89 -5.29
C GLU A 54 -3.21 -8.61 -6.62
N ALA A 55 -3.63 -7.89 -7.67
CA ALA A 55 -3.83 -8.48 -8.99
C ALA A 55 -2.55 -9.13 -9.55
N VAL A 56 -1.39 -8.52 -9.30
CA VAL A 56 -0.08 -9.03 -9.70
C VAL A 56 0.30 -10.27 -8.88
N ALA A 57 -0.01 -10.29 -7.58
CA ALA A 57 0.20 -11.46 -6.72
C ALA A 57 -0.69 -12.64 -7.14
N CYS A 58 -1.97 -12.39 -7.45
CA CYS A 58 -2.89 -13.40 -7.98
C CYS A 58 -2.39 -13.96 -9.31
N SER A 59 -1.90 -13.10 -10.20
CA SER A 59 -1.31 -13.52 -11.47
C SER A 59 -0.09 -14.42 -11.27
N GLY A 60 0.78 -14.08 -10.32
CA GLY A 60 1.93 -14.92 -9.96
C GLY A 60 1.53 -16.27 -9.37
N ALA A 61 0.46 -16.31 -8.58
CA ALA A 61 -0.09 -17.55 -8.01
C ALA A 61 -0.68 -18.46 -9.10
N GLU A 62 -1.42 -17.91 -10.06
CA GLU A 62 -1.99 -18.67 -11.18
C GLU A 62 -0.89 -19.30 -12.05
N VAL A 63 0.20 -18.55 -12.31
CA VAL A 63 1.37 -19.09 -13.01
C VAL A 63 2.03 -20.22 -12.21
N ALA A 64 2.16 -20.06 -10.88
CA ALA A 64 2.74 -21.09 -10.02
C ALA A 64 1.89 -22.38 -9.94
N LEU A 65 0.57 -22.27 -10.10
CA LEU A 65 -0.36 -23.41 -10.10
C LEU A 65 -0.40 -24.19 -11.42
N HIS A 66 0.20 -23.66 -12.49
CA HIS A 66 0.16 -24.31 -13.79
C HIS A 66 1.02 -25.59 -13.79
N PRO A 67 0.50 -26.75 -14.26
CA PRO A 67 1.18 -28.04 -14.15
C PRO A 67 2.50 -28.14 -14.95
N ALA A 68 2.70 -27.24 -15.91
CA ALA A 68 3.96 -27.14 -16.66
C ALA A 68 5.05 -26.29 -15.97
N VAL A 69 4.75 -25.68 -14.82
CA VAL A 69 5.67 -24.81 -14.07
C VAL A 69 6.33 -25.61 -12.96
N THR A 70 7.65 -25.77 -13.05
CA THR A 70 8.45 -26.48 -12.04
C THR A 70 9.00 -25.51 -11.00
N PRO A 71 9.29 -25.98 -9.76
CA PRO A 71 10.02 -25.18 -8.78
C PRO A 71 11.35 -24.68 -9.35
N GLY A 72 11.63 -23.38 -9.20
CA GLY A 72 12.84 -22.73 -9.72
C GLY A 72 12.80 -22.42 -11.23
N SER A 73 11.68 -22.62 -11.91
CA SER A 73 11.52 -22.19 -13.30
C SER A 73 11.59 -20.66 -13.45
N PRO A 74 12.14 -20.13 -14.56
CA PRO A 74 12.25 -18.69 -14.79
C PRO A 74 10.87 -18.00 -14.91
N ASN A 75 9.80 -18.76 -15.13
CA ASN A 75 8.43 -18.24 -15.24
C ASN A 75 7.82 -17.79 -13.90
N LEU A 76 8.45 -18.18 -12.78
CA LEU A 76 8.04 -17.80 -11.43
C LEU A 76 8.42 -16.36 -11.07
N SER A 77 9.34 -15.74 -11.83
CA SER A 77 9.70 -14.33 -11.68
C SER A 77 9.46 -13.61 -13.00
N ARG A 78 8.56 -12.64 -13.04
CA ARG A 78 8.32 -11.86 -14.26
C ARG A 78 8.12 -10.39 -13.96
N GLN A 79 8.65 -9.57 -14.85
CA GLN A 79 8.36 -8.14 -14.91
C GLN A 79 7.27 -7.91 -15.95
N LEU A 80 6.21 -7.20 -15.55
CA LEU A 80 5.09 -6.79 -16.39
C LEU A 80 5.42 -5.45 -17.05
N ASP A 81 4.83 -5.19 -18.21
CA ASP A 81 5.10 -4.00 -19.04
C ASP A 81 4.80 -2.66 -18.34
N ASN A 82 4.02 -2.69 -17.26
CA ASN A 82 3.65 -1.54 -16.44
C ASN A 82 4.62 -1.26 -15.27
N GLY A 83 5.78 -1.92 -15.24
CA GLY A 83 6.77 -1.78 -14.18
C GLY A 83 6.48 -2.57 -12.89
N ALA A 84 5.35 -3.27 -12.82
CA ALA A 84 5.08 -4.22 -11.74
C ALA A 84 5.85 -5.52 -11.95
N SER A 85 6.27 -6.18 -10.86
CA SER A 85 6.90 -7.49 -10.92
C SER A 85 6.25 -8.44 -9.92
N TYR A 86 6.27 -9.73 -10.24
CA TYR A 86 5.93 -10.78 -9.28
C TYR A 86 7.08 -11.76 -9.16
N GLU A 87 7.26 -12.30 -7.95
CA GLU A 87 8.13 -13.43 -7.65
C GLU A 87 7.29 -14.45 -6.86
N ALA A 88 7.12 -15.64 -7.42
CA ALA A 88 6.45 -16.76 -6.79
C ALA A 88 7.47 -17.83 -6.40
N ARG A 89 7.30 -18.45 -5.23
CA ARG A 89 8.16 -19.55 -4.77
C ARG A 89 7.31 -20.78 -4.51
N LEU A 90 7.61 -21.85 -5.23
CA LEU A 90 7.04 -23.17 -5.00
C LEU A 90 7.91 -23.91 -3.98
N SER A 91 7.34 -24.20 -2.82
CA SER A 91 7.98 -25.01 -1.76
C SER A 91 7.13 -26.26 -1.51
N GLY A 92 7.79 -27.41 -1.37
CA GLY A 92 7.13 -28.65 -0.97
C GLY A 92 6.99 -28.74 0.54
N GLU A 93 5.77 -28.74 1.05
CA GLU A 93 5.49 -28.92 2.48
C GLU A 93 5.51 -30.40 2.90
N GLY A 94 5.47 -31.35 1.94
CA GLY A 94 5.37 -32.79 2.23
C GLY A 94 6.57 -33.42 2.94
N GLY A 95 7.74 -32.78 2.90
CA GLY A 95 8.92 -33.18 3.67
C GLY A 95 9.02 -32.49 5.03
N ARG A 96 8.10 -31.57 5.35
CA ARG A 96 8.08 -30.86 6.62
C ARG A 96 7.26 -31.63 7.65
N LEU A 97 7.60 -31.42 8.91
CA LEU A 97 6.97 -32.09 10.02
C LEU A 97 5.52 -31.61 10.18
N ASN A 98 4.54 -32.49 9.95
CA ASN A 98 3.12 -32.15 10.05
C ASN A 98 2.66 -32.08 11.51
N LEU A 99 2.57 -30.85 12.04
CA LEU A 99 2.13 -30.57 13.41
C LEU A 99 0.71 -31.05 13.70
N ASN A 100 -0.21 -30.95 12.73
CA ASN A 100 -1.58 -31.41 12.91
C ASN A 100 -1.65 -32.92 13.14
N TRP A 101 -0.76 -33.70 12.51
CA TRP A 101 -0.68 -35.14 12.74
C TRP A 101 -0.01 -35.49 14.08
N LEU A 102 1.01 -34.72 14.47
CA LEU A 102 1.76 -34.94 15.72
C LEU A 102 0.93 -34.67 16.97
N VAL A 103 0.09 -33.63 16.94
CA VAL A 103 -0.71 -33.20 18.08
C VAL A 103 -2.09 -33.89 18.10
N ALA A 104 -2.49 -34.51 16.98
CA ALA A 104 -3.76 -35.23 16.90
C ALA A 104 -3.78 -36.44 17.85
N GLY A 105 -4.63 -36.36 18.87
CA GLY A 105 -4.94 -37.47 19.78
C GLY A 105 -3.99 -37.63 20.97
N GLU A 106 -3.12 -36.65 21.25
CA GLU A 106 -2.15 -36.68 22.36
C GLU A 106 -1.37 -38.01 22.48
N ASP A 107 -1.04 -38.58 21.32
CA ASP A 107 -0.31 -39.84 21.22
C ASP A 107 1.14 -39.62 21.73
N PRO A 108 1.57 -40.30 22.81
CA PRO A 108 2.87 -40.08 23.43
C PRO A 108 4.03 -40.35 22.46
N GLU A 109 3.89 -41.30 21.52
CA GLU A 109 4.94 -41.59 20.53
C GLU A 109 5.15 -40.42 19.56
N ARG A 110 4.08 -39.72 19.19
CA ARG A 110 4.13 -38.58 18.27
C ARG A 110 4.67 -37.34 18.94
N LEU A 111 4.30 -37.12 20.20
CA LEU A 111 4.87 -36.05 21.01
C LEU A 111 6.37 -36.22 21.23
N GLU A 112 6.87 -37.46 21.30
CA GLU A 112 8.30 -37.74 21.40
C GLU A 112 9.06 -37.41 20.10
N ILE A 113 8.46 -37.66 18.93
CA ILE A 113 9.00 -37.22 17.64
C ILE A 113 9.10 -35.69 17.58
N LEU A 114 8.08 -34.97 18.05
CA LEU A 114 8.09 -33.51 18.13
C LEU A 114 9.16 -33.00 19.10
N ARG A 115 9.27 -33.60 20.30
CA ARG A 115 10.29 -33.26 21.30
C ARG A 115 11.69 -33.41 20.73
N ARG A 116 11.98 -34.55 20.10
CA ARG A 116 13.28 -34.82 19.49
C ARG A 116 13.60 -33.88 18.33
N PHE A 117 12.58 -33.48 17.55
CA PHE A 117 12.76 -32.46 16.51
C PHE A 117 13.12 -31.08 17.11
N LEU A 118 12.51 -30.69 18.22
CA LEU A 118 12.78 -29.42 18.91
C LEU A 118 14.15 -29.41 19.57
N GLU A 119 14.59 -30.53 20.16
CA GLU A 119 15.94 -30.72 20.68
C GLU A 119 17.02 -30.58 19.58
N ILE A 120 16.80 -31.18 18.40
CA ILE A 120 17.71 -31.04 17.25
C ILE A 120 17.76 -29.58 16.75
N LYS A 121 16.70 -28.80 16.97
CA LYS A 121 16.62 -27.39 16.61
C LYS A 121 17.16 -26.44 17.68
N GLU A 122 17.76 -26.97 18.75
CA GLU A 122 18.25 -26.20 19.90
C GLU A 122 17.15 -25.36 20.58
N ILE A 123 15.89 -25.80 20.47
CA ILE A 123 14.75 -25.18 21.16
C ILE A 123 14.52 -25.99 22.43
N ASP A 124 15.09 -25.52 23.54
CA ASP A 124 14.95 -26.16 24.84
C ASP A 124 13.53 -25.92 25.38
N LEU A 125 12.77 -27.01 25.58
CA LEU A 125 11.48 -26.96 26.29
C LEU A 125 11.74 -27.27 27.76
N HIS A 126 12.12 -26.21 28.49
CA HIS A 126 12.16 -26.20 29.96
C HIS A 126 10.78 -26.07 30.58
#